data_AF-A0A350DDK6-F1
#
_entry.id   AF-A0A350DDK6-F1
#
_cell.length_a   1.000
_cell.length_b   1.000
_cell.length_c   1.000
_cell.angle_alpha   90.00
_cell.angle_beta   90.00
_cell.angle_gamma   90.00
#
_symmetry.space_group_name_H-M   'P 1'
#
loop_
_entity.id
_entity.type
_entity.pdbx_description
1 polymer ?
#
loop_
_entity_poly.entity_id
_entity_poly.type
_entity_poly.pdbx_seq_one_letter_code
_entity_poly.pdbx_strand_id
1 'polypeptide(L)' 'MSLYQRTYQHSIEHPETFWAEQAKKLPWYTPPSTILTYDDQQHA' A
#
# COMPACT_ATOMS: atom_id res chain seq x y z
N MET A 1 -4.62 17.50 13.92
CA MET A 1 -4.61 16.12 13.37
C MET A 1 -3.27 15.49 13.70
N SER A 2 -3.26 14.29 14.27
CA SER A 2 -2.00 13.59 14.57
C SER A 2 -1.35 13.06 13.28
N LEU A 3 -0.03 12.91 13.28
CA LEU A 3 0.72 12.34 12.15
C LEU A 3 0.19 10.94 11.77
N TYR A 4 -0.20 10.15 12.78
CA TYR A 4 -0.83 8.84 12.58
C TYR A 4 -2.09 8.95 11.73
N GLN A 5 -2.98 9.89 12.06
CA GLN A 5 -4.26 10.04 11.38
C GLN A 5 -4.09 10.45 9.91
N ARG A 6 -3.12 11.33 9.62
CA ARG A 6 -2.77 11.72 8.24
C ARG A 6 -2.20 10.56 7.45
N THR A 7 -1.31 9.78 8.07
CA THR A 7 -0.67 8.62 7.43
C THR A 7 -1.69 7.51 7.17
N TYR A 8 -2.58 7.28 8.14
CA TYR A 8 -3.69 6.33 8.01
C TYR A 8 -4.64 6.75 6.88
N GLN A 9 -5.08 8.00 6.85
CA GLN A 9 -5.95 8.50 5.79
C GLN A 9 -5.32 8.32 4.41
N HIS A 10 -4.02 8.63 4.26
CA HIS A 10 -3.30 8.42 3.02
C HIS A 10 -3.20 6.94 2.61
N SER A 11 -3.06 6.01 3.57
CA SER A 11 -3.06 4.57 3.30
C SER A 11 -4.41 4.04 2.80
N ILE A 12 -5.51 4.75 3.09
CA ILE A 12 -6.86 4.40 2.66
C ILE A 12 -7.23 5.08 1.33
N GLU A 13 -6.87 6.37 1.16
CA GLU A 13 -7.17 7.14 -0.06
C GLU A 13 -6.28 6.70 -1.23
N HIS A 14 -5.02 6.37 -0.97
CA HIS A 14 -4.03 5.99 -1.97
C HIS A 14 -3.26 4.72 -1.54
N PRO A 15 -3.95 3.57 -1.39
CA PRO A 15 -3.35 2.35 -0.87
C PRO A 15 -2.21 1.83 -1.74
N GLU A 16 -2.37 1.85 -3.06
CA GLU A 16 -1.37 1.36 -4.01
C GLU A 16 -0.05 2.14 -3.90
N THR A 17 -0.11 3.47 -4.00
CA THR A 17 1.08 4.33 -3.86
C THR A 17 1.70 4.21 -2.47
N PHE A 18 0.88 4.19 -1.42
CA PHE A 18 1.37 4.10 -0.05
C PHE A 18 2.13 2.79 0.19
N TRP A 19 1.56 1.66 -0.20
CA TRP A 19 2.19 0.35 -0.03
C TRP A 19 3.38 0.15 -0.98
N ALA A 20 3.38 0.77 -2.17
CA ALA A 20 4.52 0.74 -3.09
C ALA A 20 5.76 1.37 -2.44
N GLU A 21 5.58 2.55 -1.82
CA GLU A 21 6.65 3.25 -1.12
C GLU A 21 7.14 2.49 0.11
N GLN A 22 6.26 1.76 0.82
CA GLN A 22 6.71 0.87 1.89
C GLN A 22 7.46 -0.35 1.35
N ALA A 23 6.98 -0.96 0.27
CA ALA A 23 7.60 -2.12 -0.35
C ALA A 23 9.03 -1.80 -0.83
N LYS A 24 9.27 -0.60 -1.40
CA LYS A 24 10.62 -0.17 -1.82
C LYS A 24 11.66 -0.12 -0.70
N LYS A 25 11.23 0.03 0.55
CA LYS A 25 12.14 0.07 1.72
C LYS A 25 12.64 -1.31 2.13
N LEU A 26 12.00 -2.37 1.65
CA LEU A 26 12.40 -3.74 1.94
C LEU A 26 13.45 -4.19 0.91
N PRO A 27 14.48 -4.92 1.33
CA PRO A 27 15.50 -5.46 0.43
C PRO A 27 14.96 -6.70 -0.30
N TRP A 28 14.08 -6.47 -1.27
CA TRP A 28 13.58 -7.55 -2.12
C TRP A 28 14.69 -8.09 -3.01
N TYR A 29 14.70 -9.41 -3.20
CA TYR A 29 15.47 -10.01 -4.28
C TYR A 29 14.86 -9.65 -5.65
N THR A 30 13.53 -9.73 -5.75
CA THR A 30 12.75 -9.23 -6.89
C THR A 30 11.56 -8.42 -6.36
N PRO A 31 11.45 -7.13 -6.67
CA PRO A 31 10.34 -6.31 -6.19
C PRO A 31 9.03 -6.68 -6.91
N PRO A 32 7.88 -6.57 -6.22
CA PRO A 32 6.58 -6.79 -6.86
C PRO A 32 6.27 -5.67 -7.87
N SER A 33 5.80 -6.05 -9.06
CA SER A 33 5.32 -5.10 -10.08
C SER A 33 3.90 -4.63 -9.84
N THR A 34 3.07 -5.46 -9.21
CA THR A 34 1.69 -5.13 -8.86
C THR A 34 1.58 -5.04 -7.35
N ILE A 35 1.19 -3.87 -6.85
CA ILE A 35 1.20 -3.57 -5.42
C ILE A 35 -0.14 -3.87 -4.76
N LEU A 36 -1.23 -3.63 -5.47
CA LEU A 36 -2.57 -3.94 -5.03
C LEU A 36 -3.33 -4.58 -6.18
N THR A 37 -3.91 -5.76 -5.93
CA THR A 37 -4.85 -6.40 -6.82
C THR A 37 -6.13 -6.64 -6.05
N TYR A 38 -7.26 -6.23 -6.63
CA TYR A 38 -8.57 -6.64 -6.14
C TYR A 38 -8.87 -8.02 -6.72
N ASP A 39 -9.14 -8.98 -5.85
CA ASP A 39 -9.63 -10.29 -6.31
C ASP A 39 -11.05 -10.11 -6.87
N ASP A 40 -11.33 -10.75 -8.01
CA ASP A 40 -12.62 -10.70 -8.71
C ASP A 40 -13.77 -11.26 -7.83
N GLN A 41 -13.43 -11.94 -6.73
CA GLN A 41 -14.41 -12.52 -5.80
C GLN A 41 -14.90 -11.60 -4.66
N GLN A 42 -14.61 -10.28 -4.63
CA GLN A 42 -15.17 -9.35 -3.62
C GLN A 42 -15.13 -9.86 -2.15
N HIS A 43 -14.07 -10.56 -1.73
CA HIS A 43 -13.92 -10.87 -0.30
C HIS A 43 -12.92 -9.90 0.34
N ALA A 44 -13.46 -9.12 1.29
CA ALA A 44 -12.76 -8.20 2.16
C ALA A 44 -12.01 -8.92 3.29
#